data_AF-A0A838G0X4-F1
#
_entry.id   AF-A0A838G0X4-F1
#
_cell.length_a   1.000
_cell.length_b   1.000
_cell.length_c   1.000
_cell.angle_alpha   90.00
_cell.angle_beta   90.00
_cell.angle_gamma   90.00
#
_symmetry.space_group_name_H-M   'P 1'
#
loop_
_entity.id
_entity.type
_entity.pdbx_description
1 polymer ?
#
loop_
_entity_poly.entity_id
_entity_poly.type
_entity_poly.pdbx_seq_one_letter_code
_entity_poly.pdbx_strand_id
1 'polypeptide(L)' 'MAVIRCDFDSEVLEVSTSMTVLVPQDERTGLPTAQPPRELPVLYLLHGLSDDSTAWLRHTNLERYLWERPL' A
#
# COMPACT_ATOMS: atom_id res chain seq x y z
N MET A 1 -2.36 6.45 -7.55
CA MET A 1 -1.41 5.57 -6.84
C MET A 1 -1.66 4.14 -7.27
N ALA A 2 -0.68 3.25 -7.19
CA ALA A 2 -0.94 1.84 -7.40
C ALA A 2 -1.46 1.22 -6.08
N VAL A 3 -2.64 0.60 -6.13
CA VAL A 3 -3.19 -0.20 -5.03
C VAL A 3 -2.92 -1.66 -5.33
N ILE A 4 -2.17 -2.33 -4.46
CA ILE A 4 -1.82 -3.74 -4.60
C ILE A 4 -2.49 -4.51 -3.47
N ARG A 5 -3.37 -5.44 -3.82
CA ARG A 5 -3.81 -6.50 -2.92
C ARG A 5 -2.90 -7.70 -3.09
N CYS A 6 -2.28 -8.12 -2.01
CA CYS A 6 -1.43 -9.29 -1.97
C CYS A 6 -2.06 -10.33 -1.06
N ASP A 7 -2.52 -11.42 -1.63
CA ASP A 7 -2.93 -12.61 -0.90
C ASP A 7 -1.73 -13.57 -0.90
N PHE A 8 -1.33 -14.08 0.27
CA PHE A 8 -0.13 -14.89 0.45
C PHE A 8 -0.30 -15.89 1.58
N ASP A 9 0.46 -16.99 1.54
CA ASP A 9 0.52 -17.97 2.61
C ASP A 9 1.57 -17.54 3.65
N SER A 10 1.14 -17.37 4.90
CA SER A 10 2.05 -17.05 5.99
C SER A 10 2.60 -18.33 6.60
N GLU A 11 3.92 -18.53 6.50
CA GLU A 11 4.59 -19.66 7.16
C GLU A 11 4.48 -19.60 8.69
N VAL A 12 4.45 -18.39 9.26
CA VAL A 12 4.39 -18.17 10.72
C VAL A 12 2.98 -18.43 11.26
N LEU A 13 1.95 -18.02 10.53
CA LEU A 13 0.55 -18.19 10.94
C LEU A 13 -0.07 -19.50 10.44
N GLU A 14 0.62 -20.21 9.54
CA GLU A 14 0.15 -21.43 8.87
C GLU A 14 -1.22 -21.25 8.19
N VAL A 15 -1.49 -20.04 7.68
CA VAL A 15 -2.77 -19.69 7.05
C VAL A 15 -2.55 -18.71 5.90
N SER A 16 -3.40 -18.82 4.87
CA SER A 16 -3.50 -17.82 3.81
C SER A 16 -4.07 -16.52 4.38
N THR A 17 -3.40 -15.40 4.13
CA THR A 17 -3.78 -14.08 4.61
C THR A 17 -3.58 -13.02 3.51
N SER A 18 -3.95 -11.78 3.81
CA SER A 18 -3.96 -10.69 2.84
C SER A 18 -3.35 -9.42 3.41
N MET A 19 -2.68 -8.64 2.56
CA MET A 19 -2.29 -7.27 2.85
C MET A 19 -2.65 -6.33 1.69
N THR A 20 -2.83 -5.05 2.01
CA THR A 20 -3.07 -3.99 1.02
C THR A 20 -1.92 -3.01 1.06
N VAL A 21 -1.27 -2.77 -0.08
CA VAL A 21 -0.11 -1.90 -0.23
C VAL A 21 -0.43 -0.75 -1.18
N LEU A 22 -0.12 0.47 -0.75
CA LEU A 22 -0.20 1.67 -1.58
C LEU A 22 1.20 2.05 -2.03
N VAL A 23 1.44 2.03 -3.35
CA VAL A 23 2.73 2.38 -3.94
C VAL A 23 2.61 3.72 -4.67
N PRO A 24 3.44 4.73 -4.33
CA PRO A 24 3.52 5.97 -5.07
C PRO A 24 3.86 5.73 -6.54
N GLN A 25 3.13 6.41 -7.42
CA GLN A 25 3.43 6.44 -8.85
C GLN A 25 3.88 7.85 -9.21
N ASP A 26 5.00 7.96 -9.93
CA ASP A 26 5.41 9.24 -10.49
C ASP A 26 4.63 9.48 -11.78
N GLU A 27 3.47 10.11 -11.67
CA GLU A 27 2.63 10.45 -12.83
C GLU A 27 3.16 11.67 -13.61
N ARG A 28 4.20 12.36 -13.14
CA ARG A 28 4.68 13.59 -13.80
C ARG A 28 5.36 13.35 -15.15
N THR A 29 5.85 12.14 -15.42
CA THR A 29 6.64 11.86 -16.63
C THR A 29 5.94 11.00 -17.67
N GLY A 30 4.85 10.28 -17.34
CA GLY A 30 4.18 9.35 -18.27
C GLY A 30 5.09 8.28 -18.89
N LEU A 31 6.31 8.13 -18.38
CA LEU A 31 7.39 7.31 -18.87
C LEU A 31 7.90 6.47 -17.71
N PRO A 32 8.22 5.18 -17.92
CA PRO A 32 8.90 4.38 -16.91
C PRO A 32 10.24 5.07 -16.61
N THR A 33 10.36 5.66 -15.42
CA THR A 33 11.61 6.23 -14.97
C THR A 33 12.60 5.07 -14.81
N ALA A 34 13.60 5.02 -15.68
CA ALA A 34 14.72 4.08 -15.62
C ALA A 34 15.68 4.39 -14.44
N GLN A 35 15.16 4.98 -13.36
CA GLN A 35 15.91 5.18 -12.14
C GLN A 35 15.81 3.90 -11.30
N PRO A 36 16.92 3.46 -10.68
CA PRO A 36 16.89 2.35 -9.75
C PRO A 36 15.83 2.65 -8.67
N PRO A 37 15.13 1.63 -8.15
CA PRO A 37 14.12 1.85 -7.13
C PRO A 37 14.77 2.58 -5.96
N ARG A 38 14.41 3.86 -5.81
CA ARG A 38 14.76 4.62 -4.62
C ARG A 38 14.10 3.90 -3.46
N GLU A 39 14.84 3.70 -2.37
CA GLU A 39 14.24 3.21 -1.13
C GLU A 39 13.09 4.13 -0.76
N LEU A 40 11.86 3.59 -0.84
CA LEU A 40 10.66 4.32 -0.50
C LEU A 40 10.46 4.22 1.01
N PRO A 41 10.21 5.33 1.73
CA PRO A 41 9.82 5.26 3.13
C PRO A 41 8.52 4.47 3.26
N VAL A 42 8.47 3.55 4.23
CA VAL A 42 7.33 2.64 4.45
C VAL A 42 6.62 3.02 5.74
N LEU A 43 5.30 3.21 5.64
CA LEU A 43 4.41 3.36 6.78
C LEU A 43 3.54 2.11 6.91
N TYR A 44 3.64 1.42 8.05
CA TYR A 44 2.74 0.32 8.40
C TYR A 44 1.51 0.86 9.12
N LEU A 45 0.33 0.62 8.56
CA LEU A 45 -0.95 1.00 9.14
C LEU A 45 -1.69 -0.24 9.62
N LEU A 46 -1.76 -0.42 10.93
CA LEU A 46 -2.51 -1.50 11.56
C LEU A 46 -3.98 -1.12 11.68
N HIS A 47 -4.87 -2.06 11.38
CA HIS A 47 -6.32 -1.84 11.46
C HIS A 47 -6.88 -2.17 12.87
N GLY A 48 -8.15 -1.85 13.10
CA GLY A 48 -8.85 -2.18 14.35
C GLY A 48 -9.24 -3.65 14.46
N LEU A 49 -9.74 -4.04 15.64
CA LEU A 49 -10.09 -5.44 15.96
C LEU A 49 -11.13 -6.06 15.00
N SER A 50 -12.08 -5.25 14.50
CA SER A 50 -13.19 -5.72 13.66
C SER A 50 -12.96 -5.52 12.16
N ASP A 51 -11.75 -5.09 11.80
CA ASP A 51 -11.38 -4.71 10.45
C ASP A 51 -10.45 -5.74 9.81
N ASP A 52 -10.16 -5.53 8.53
CA ASP A 52 -9.18 -6.29 7.76
C ASP A 52 -8.19 -5.34 7.04
N SER A 53 -7.31 -5.91 6.20
CA SER A 53 -6.30 -5.16 5.45
C SER A 53 -6.88 -4.10 4.49
N THR A 54 -8.19 -4.09 4.24
CA THR A 54 -8.86 -3.13 3.34
C THR A 54 -9.46 -1.92 4.06
N ALA A 55 -9.53 -1.96 5.40
CA ALA A 55 -10.31 -1.00 6.18
C ALA A 55 -9.89 0.46 5.98
N TRP A 56 -8.58 0.73 5.96
CA TRP A 56 -8.08 2.09 5.73
C TRP A 56 -8.52 2.67 4.39
N LEU A 57 -8.61 1.87 3.33
CA LEU A 57 -9.09 2.33 2.03
C LEU A 57 -10.60 2.50 1.98
N ARG A 58 -11.35 1.62 2.65
CA ARG A 58 -12.82 1.66 2.64
C ARG A 58 -13.40 2.75 3.53
N HIS A 59 -12.71 3.08 4.61
CA HIS A 59 -13.25 3.92 5.69
C HIS A 59 -12.51 5.24 5.86
N THR A 60 -11.49 5.54 5.04
CA THR A 60 -10.80 6.83 5.05
C THR A 60 -10.44 7.30 3.64
N ASN A 61 -10.03 8.57 3.51
CA ASN A 61 -9.50 9.14 2.27
C ASN A 61 -7.96 9.01 2.17
N LEU A 62 -7.37 7.96 2.75
CA LEU A 62 -5.92 7.79 2.85
C LEU A 62 -5.21 7.93 1.49
N GLU A 63 -5.73 7.30 0.45
CA GLU A 63 -5.13 7.38 -0.90
C GLU A 63 -5.02 8.82 -1.40
N ARG A 64 -6.05 9.63 -1.20
CA ARG A 64 -6.04 11.06 -1.58
C ARG A 64 -4.99 11.84 -0.78
N TYR A 65 -4.87 11.58 0.52
CA TYR A 65 -3.90 12.29 1.36
C TYR A 65 -2.45 11.95 0.96
N LEU A 66 -2.17 10.70 0.62
CA LEU A 66 -0.86 10.27 0.16
C LEU A 66 -0.52 10.79 -1.24
N TRP A 67 -1.54 11.05 -2.08
CA TRP A 67 -1.36 11.74 -3.35
C TRP A 67 -0.86 13.18 -3.18
N GLU A 68 -1.46 13.91 -2.24
CA GLU A 68 -1.10 15.31 -1.94
C GLU A 68 0.24 15.41 -1.18
N ARG A 69 0.59 14.39 -0.39
CA ARG A 69 1.78 14.35 0.47
C ARG A 69 2.43 12.95 0.44
N PRO A 70 3.22 12.64 -0.60
CA PRO A 70 4.00 11.41 -0.63
C PRO A 70 5.06 11.43 0.49
N LEU A 71 5.31 10.27 1.09
CA LEU A 71 6.33 10.07 2.14
C LEU A 71 7.75 10.18 1.59
#